data_AF-A0A7S2XJW0-F1
#
_entry.id   AF-A0A7S2XJW0-F1
#
_cell.length_a   1.000
_cell.length_b   1.000
_cell.length_c   1.000
_cell.angle_alpha   90.00
_cell.angle_beta   90.00
_cell.angle_gamma   90.00
#
_symmetry.space_group_name_H-M   'P 1'
#
loop_
_entity.id
_entity.type
_entity.pdbx_description
1 polymer ?
#
loop_
_entity_poly.entity_id
_entity_poly.type
_entity_poly.pdbx_seq_one_letter_code
_entity_poly.pdbx_strand_id
1 'polypeptide(L)'
;GIPGEPNHEGTHNWTMGNVQCRTSFEKILNGGIEEIVVGGTSGDGLDLMLPKGHLYYNKGWVMDLGEAEKKAKLKLERYGGLGYQDIKKSYYGIKASGALRLLLPHGSIKREVKHTDDALYWYNSLVVCEVNERRGGGECSLERDVQFVVGGIVATNVRYIDEEGVSYLGKKICVTVDIPLNAKVAPSGSLPVEISVLSSKVTLKTGACSISHVVWEELEHT
;
A
#
# COMPACT_ATOMS: atom_id res chain seq x y z
N GLY A 1 -16.56 -9.89 1.43
CA GLY A 1 -16.50 -11.14 2.23
C GLY A 1 -15.09 -11.69 2.17
N ILE A 2 -14.45 -11.89 3.32
CA ILE A 2 -13.13 -12.52 3.41
C ILE A 2 -13.32 -14.03 3.18
N PRO A 3 -12.54 -14.69 2.30
CA PRO A 3 -12.67 -16.13 2.13
C PRO A 3 -12.02 -16.83 3.33
N GLY A 4 -12.81 -17.60 4.07
CA GLY A 4 -12.31 -18.66 4.96
C GLY A 4 -12.66 -20.01 4.34
N GLU A 5 -11.75 -20.98 4.44
CA GLU A 5 -12.07 -22.37 4.07
C GLU A 5 -12.67 -23.11 5.28
N PRO A 6 -13.73 -23.91 5.08
CA PRO A 6 -14.23 -24.80 6.12
C PRO A 6 -13.24 -25.96 6.32
N ASN A 7 -12.83 -26.20 7.56
CA ASN A 7 -12.04 -27.39 7.91
C ASN A 7 -12.77 -28.68 7.49
N HIS A 8 -12.04 -29.61 6.88
CA HIS A 8 -12.54 -30.88 6.36
C HIS A 8 -13.03 -31.88 7.43
N GLU A 9 -13.15 -31.47 8.69
CA GLU A 9 -13.61 -32.32 9.80
C GLU A 9 -14.75 -31.66 10.57
N GLY A 10 -15.98 -31.71 10.02
CA GLY A 10 -17.26 -31.77 10.76
C GLY A 10 -17.52 -30.77 11.90
N THR A 11 -16.72 -29.73 12.05
CA THR A 11 -16.76 -28.77 13.15
C THR A 11 -16.78 -27.38 12.54
N HIS A 12 -17.71 -26.55 12.99
CA HIS A 12 -17.92 -25.17 12.55
C HIS A 12 -16.79 -24.23 13.01
N ASN A 13 -15.53 -24.65 12.89
CA ASN A 13 -14.37 -23.83 13.19
C ASN A 13 -13.90 -23.17 11.90
N TRP A 14 -14.17 -21.88 11.79
CA TRP A 14 -13.60 -21.02 10.76
C TRP A 14 -12.24 -20.53 11.25
N THR A 15 -11.19 -20.86 10.52
CA THR A 15 -9.86 -20.25 10.73
C THR A 15 -9.68 -19.15 9.71
N MET A 16 -9.40 -17.93 10.18
CA MET A 16 -8.97 -16.86 9.29
C MET A 16 -7.57 -17.15 8.78
N GLY A 17 -7.31 -16.88 7.50
CA GLY A 17 -5.95 -16.87 6.96
C GLY A 17 -5.05 -15.90 7.73
N ASN A 18 -3.74 -16.11 7.66
CA ASN A 18 -2.79 -15.21 8.32
C ASN A 18 -2.70 -13.90 7.53
N VAL A 19 -3.36 -12.85 8.03
CA VAL A 19 -3.40 -11.54 7.39
C VAL A 19 -2.36 -10.62 8.02
N GLN A 20 -1.50 -10.05 7.19
CA GLN A 20 -0.53 -9.04 7.57
C GLN A 20 -0.98 -7.67 7.07
N CYS A 21 -0.66 -6.62 7.84
CA CYS A 21 -0.89 -5.24 7.45
C CYS A 21 0.33 -4.40 7.82
N ARG A 22 0.70 -3.49 6.93
CA ARG A 22 1.65 -2.41 7.19
C ARG A 22 1.04 -1.08 6.76
N THR A 23 1.18 -0.08 7.63
CA THR A 23 0.56 1.23 7.46
C THR A 23 1.55 2.35 7.76
N SER A 24 1.34 3.51 7.14
CA SER A 24 2.02 4.76 7.48
C SER A 24 1.42 5.49 8.69
N PHE A 25 0.35 4.96 9.29
CA PHE A 25 -0.37 5.60 10.39
C PHE A 25 0.32 5.31 11.73
N GLU A 26 0.48 6.35 12.56
CA GLU A 26 1.48 6.34 13.65
C GLU A 26 1.20 5.42 14.84
N LYS A 27 0.13 4.60 14.93
CA LYS A 27 -0.13 3.83 16.17
C LYS A 27 -1.17 2.70 16.23
N ILE A 28 -1.69 2.18 15.11
CA ILE A 28 -2.85 1.26 15.20
C ILE A 28 -2.54 -0.20 14.87
N LEU A 29 -1.45 -0.50 14.15
CA LEU A 29 -1.12 -1.86 13.71
C LEU A 29 0.38 -2.15 13.87
N ASN A 30 0.72 -3.42 14.10
CA ASN A 30 2.12 -3.86 14.21
C ASN A 30 2.89 -3.54 12.92
N GLY A 31 3.98 -2.78 13.07
CA GLY A 31 4.94 -2.46 12.02
C GLY A 31 4.50 -1.37 11.02
N GLY A 32 5.47 -0.62 10.53
CA GLY A 32 5.27 0.47 9.57
C GLY A 32 5.40 0.04 8.11
N ILE A 33 4.75 0.77 7.19
CA ILE A 33 4.91 0.53 5.73
C ILE A 33 6.36 0.67 5.28
N GLU A 34 7.16 1.49 5.94
CA GLU A 34 8.60 1.63 5.71
C GLU A 34 9.40 0.33 5.91
N GLU A 35 8.92 -0.61 6.73
CA GLU A 35 9.60 -1.89 6.98
C GLU A 35 9.60 -2.81 5.76
N ILE A 36 8.60 -2.67 4.89
CA ILE A 36 8.46 -3.46 3.67
C ILE A 36 8.95 -2.70 2.44
N VAL A 37 9.30 -1.41 2.55
CA VAL A 37 9.81 -0.61 1.44
C VAL A 37 11.30 -0.88 1.27
N VAL A 38 11.68 -1.39 0.10
CA VAL A 38 13.06 -1.77 -0.23
C VAL A 38 13.69 -0.87 -1.30
N GLY A 39 12.94 0.09 -1.84
CA GLY A 39 13.50 1.11 -2.73
C GLY A 39 12.45 1.93 -3.48
N GLY A 40 12.94 2.82 -4.34
CA GLY A 40 12.08 3.71 -5.13
C GLY A 40 11.58 4.93 -4.38
N THR A 41 12.15 5.22 -3.20
CA THR A 41 11.82 6.39 -2.38
C THR A 41 12.82 7.54 -2.58
N SER A 42 12.41 8.73 -2.16
CA SER A 42 13.21 9.94 -2.20
C SER A 42 12.81 10.88 -1.07
N GLY A 43 13.80 11.58 -0.50
CA GLY A 43 13.54 12.53 0.57
C GLY A 43 13.19 11.88 1.91
N ASP A 44 13.74 10.69 2.17
CA ASP A 44 13.65 10.00 3.45
C ASP A 44 14.29 10.85 4.56
N GLY A 45 13.64 10.92 5.72
CA GLY A 45 14.08 11.74 6.86
C GLY A 45 13.84 13.24 6.73
N LEU A 46 13.28 13.72 5.61
CA LEU A 46 12.87 15.13 5.50
C LEU A 46 11.64 15.42 6.35
N ASP A 47 11.61 16.60 6.93
CA ASP A 47 10.44 17.11 7.65
C ASP A 47 9.20 17.12 6.73
N LEU A 48 8.16 16.45 7.17
CA LEU A 48 6.87 16.31 6.49
C LEU A 48 6.10 17.63 6.45
N MET A 49 6.39 18.56 7.36
CA MET A 49 5.75 19.87 7.42
C MET A 49 6.28 20.82 6.33
N LEU A 50 7.48 20.57 5.81
CA LEU A 50 8.07 21.41 4.78
C LEU A 50 7.50 21.08 3.40
N PRO A 51 7.35 22.08 2.52
CA PRO A 51 6.98 21.85 1.13
C PRO A 51 8.04 20.99 0.42
N LYS A 52 7.62 19.91 -0.20
CA LYS A 52 8.50 19.04 -0.99
C LYS A 52 8.41 19.44 -2.46
N GLY A 53 9.52 19.93 -3.01
CA GLY A 53 9.58 20.37 -4.41
C GLY A 53 9.52 19.20 -5.39
N HIS A 54 9.17 19.51 -6.65
CA HIS A 54 9.09 18.53 -7.75
C HIS A 54 10.36 17.67 -7.92
N LEU A 55 11.53 18.19 -7.53
CA LEU A 55 12.80 17.47 -7.62
C LEU A 55 12.81 16.16 -6.83
N TYR A 56 12.12 16.08 -5.69
CA TYR A 56 12.05 14.85 -4.90
C TYR A 56 11.20 13.80 -5.61
N TYR A 57 10.03 14.22 -6.09
CA TYR A 57 9.07 13.37 -6.79
C TYR A 57 9.55 12.87 -8.15
N ASN A 58 10.52 13.55 -8.78
CA ASN A 58 11.17 13.08 -10.01
C ASN A 58 12.28 12.05 -9.75
N LYS A 59 12.66 11.83 -8.48
CA LYS A 59 13.70 10.88 -8.09
C LYS A 59 13.13 9.62 -7.44
N GLY A 60 11.91 9.68 -6.92
CA GLY A 60 11.27 8.58 -6.20
C GLY A 60 9.92 8.99 -5.64
N TRP A 61 9.24 8.01 -5.05
CA TRP A 61 8.07 8.23 -4.20
C TRP A 61 8.49 8.93 -2.91
N VAL A 62 7.64 9.81 -2.41
CA VAL A 62 7.99 10.67 -1.28
C VAL A 62 7.00 10.46 -0.15
N MET A 63 7.48 10.10 1.03
CA MET A 63 6.67 10.11 2.24
C MET A 63 6.29 11.56 2.57
N ASP A 64 5.01 11.89 2.56
CA ASP A 64 4.51 13.24 2.76
C ASP A 64 3.14 13.27 3.46
N LEU A 65 2.60 14.47 3.66
CA LEU A 65 1.24 14.75 4.11
C LEU A 65 0.46 15.48 3.02
N GLY A 66 -0.86 15.28 2.95
CA GLY A 66 -1.70 16.08 2.08
C GLY A 66 -1.68 17.56 2.45
N GLU A 67 -1.95 18.42 1.46
CA GLU A 67 -1.87 19.86 1.65
C GLU A 67 -2.85 20.37 2.73
N ALA A 68 -4.06 19.79 2.77
CA ALA A 68 -5.06 20.11 3.79
C ALA A 68 -4.58 19.74 5.20
N GLU A 69 -3.93 18.59 5.33
CA GLU A 69 -3.34 18.07 6.56
C GLU A 69 -2.23 18.99 7.08
N LYS A 70 -1.26 19.34 6.22
CA LYS A 70 -0.20 20.29 6.56
C LYS A 70 -0.77 21.64 7.01
N LYS A 71 -1.75 22.16 6.28
CA LYS A 71 -2.38 23.45 6.58
C LYS A 71 -3.16 23.41 7.89
N ALA A 72 -3.84 22.32 8.19
CA ALA A 72 -4.53 22.13 9.47
C ALA A 72 -3.52 22.09 10.62
N LYS A 73 -2.48 21.27 10.50
CA LYS A 73 -1.46 21.12 11.54
C LYS A 73 -0.69 22.42 11.82
N LEU A 74 -0.24 23.15 10.80
CA LEU A 74 0.40 24.47 10.96
C LEU A 74 -0.53 25.48 11.67
N LYS A 75 -1.84 25.45 11.37
CA LYS A 75 -2.81 26.33 12.03
C LYS A 75 -3.10 25.95 13.47
N LEU A 76 -2.97 24.67 13.82
CA LEU A 76 -3.23 24.15 15.16
C LEU A 76 -1.98 24.21 16.04
N GLU A 77 -0.79 24.26 15.46
CA GLU A 77 0.49 24.34 16.18
C GLU A 77 0.55 25.53 17.15
N ARG A 78 0.04 26.70 16.72
CA ARG A 78 -0.09 27.90 17.59
C ARG A 78 -1.00 27.71 18.81
N TYR A 79 -1.79 26.64 18.85
CA TYR A 79 -2.68 26.28 19.95
C TYR A 79 -2.22 24.99 20.65
N GLY A 80 -0.94 24.62 20.52
CA GLY A 80 -0.41 23.37 21.10
C GLY A 80 -0.97 22.11 20.43
N GLY A 81 -1.40 22.21 19.16
CA GLY A 81 -1.91 21.09 18.36
C GLY A 81 -3.36 20.70 18.65
N LEU A 82 -4.01 21.20 19.70
CA LEU A 82 -5.41 20.88 20.10
C LEU A 82 -5.78 19.39 20.04
N GLY A 83 -4.83 18.50 20.33
CA GLY A 83 -5.06 17.04 20.26
C GLY A 83 -5.15 16.46 18.85
N TYR A 84 -4.71 17.19 17.83
CA TYR A 84 -4.58 16.71 16.45
C TYR A 84 -3.43 15.69 16.35
N GLN A 85 -3.75 14.43 16.66
CA GLN A 85 -2.80 13.31 16.70
C GLN A 85 -2.78 12.49 15.41
N ASP A 86 -3.85 12.53 14.61
CA ASP A 86 -4.01 11.68 13.42
C ASP A 86 -3.25 12.25 12.23
N ILE A 87 -1.94 11.99 12.19
CA ILE A 87 -1.08 12.37 11.07
C ILE A 87 -1.19 11.31 9.98
N LYS A 88 -1.88 11.64 8.89
CA LYS A 88 -2.09 10.75 7.75
C LYS A 88 -0.94 10.82 6.76
N LYS A 89 0.20 10.24 7.12
CA LYS A 89 1.36 10.13 6.23
C LYS A 89 1.05 9.15 5.10
N SER A 90 1.68 9.31 3.94
CA SER A 90 1.59 8.34 2.85
C SER A 90 2.75 8.53 1.87
N TYR A 91 3.09 7.49 1.12
CA TYR A 91 3.98 7.63 -0.04
C TYR A 91 3.20 8.22 -1.21
N TYR A 92 3.58 9.41 -1.63
CA TYR A 92 3.01 10.08 -2.79
C TYR A 92 3.91 9.90 -4.02
N GLY A 93 3.29 9.60 -5.16
CA GLY A 93 3.94 9.31 -6.42
C GLY A 93 3.28 9.99 -7.61
N ILE A 94 4.12 10.37 -8.58
CA ILE A 94 3.73 10.81 -9.92
C ILE A 94 4.44 9.93 -10.95
N LYS A 95 4.12 10.07 -12.23
CA LYS A 95 4.77 9.26 -13.29
C LYS A 95 6.30 9.30 -13.25
N ALA A 96 6.87 10.47 -12.96
CA ALA A 96 8.32 10.64 -12.89
C ALA A 96 8.97 9.99 -11.65
N SER A 97 8.18 9.56 -10.65
CA SER A 97 8.70 8.92 -9.44
C SER A 97 9.26 7.52 -9.68
N GLY A 98 8.93 6.90 -10.82
CA GLY A 98 9.28 5.50 -11.07
C GLY A 98 8.51 4.54 -10.15
N ALA A 99 9.09 3.37 -9.91
CA ALA A 99 8.47 2.31 -9.12
C ALA A 99 8.79 2.44 -7.62
N LEU A 100 7.77 2.45 -6.78
CA LEU A 100 7.90 2.13 -5.35
C LEU A 100 8.07 0.63 -5.23
N ARG A 101 9.15 0.17 -4.59
CA ARG A 101 9.47 -1.26 -4.45
C ARG A 101 9.22 -1.73 -3.03
N LEU A 102 8.37 -2.74 -2.91
CA LEU A 102 7.99 -3.38 -1.66
C LEU A 102 8.45 -4.85 -1.66
N LEU A 103 8.75 -5.36 -0.49
CA LEU A 103 9.05 -6.77 -0.25
C LEU A 103 8.17 -7.26 0.91
N LEU A 104 7.10 -7.99 0.58
CA LEU A 104 6.11 -8.42 1.56
C LEU A 104 6.60 -9.72 2.21
N PRO A 105 6.88 -9.77 3.52
CA PRO A 105 7.37 -10.99 4.16
C PRO A 105 6.27 -12.06 4.23
N HIS A 106 6.68 -13.30 4.49
CA HIS A 106 5.78 -14.40 4.84
C HIS A 106 6.18 -14.89 6.23
N GLY A 107 5.27 -14.91 7.20
CA GLY A 107 5.58 -15.24 8.60
C GLY A 107 6.09 -16.66 8.81
N SER A 108 5.63 -17.61 7.99
CA SER A 108 5.85 -19.04 8.20
C SER A 108 6.91 -19.70 7.30
N ILE A 109 7.53 -18.98 6.35
CA ILE A 109 8.55 -19.57 5.47
C ILE A 109 9.86 -19.75 6.25
N LYS A 110 10.14 -20.99 6.68
CA LYS A 110 11.37 -21.36 7.39
C LYS A 110 12.39 -22.11 6.52
N ARG A 111 12.05 -22.41 5.26
CA ARG A 111 12.91 -23.15 4.33
C ARG A 111 13.50 -22.22 3.29
N GLU A 112 14.66 -22.57 2.75
CA GLU A 112 15.20 -21.92 1.55
C GLU A 112 14.21 -22.10 0.39
N VAL A 113 13.63 -20.99 -0.04
CA VAL A 113 12.68 -20.93 -1.16
C VAL A 113 13.48 -20.95 -2.44
N LYS A 114 13.10 -21.82 -3.38
CA LYS A 114 13.76 -21.82 -4.68
C LYS A 114 13.23 -20.64 -5.48
N HIS A 115 14.08 -20.02 -6.30
CA HIS A 115 13.68 -18.90 -7.16
C HIS A 115 12.52 -19.24 -8.13
N THR A 116 12.17 -20.52 -8.25
CA THR A 116 11.07 -21.04 -9.07
C THR A 116 9.73 -21.12 -8.35
N ASP A 117 9.63 -20.78 -7.07
CA ASP A 117 8.39 -20.99 -6.31
C ASP A 117 7.31 -19.97 -6.67
N ASP A 118 6.13 -20.47 -7.01
CA ASP A 118 4.97 -19.66 -7.40
C ASP A 118 4.38 -18.92 -6.20
N ALA A 119 4.14 -17.62 -6.36
CA ALA A 119 3.61 -16.75 -5.30
C ALA A 119 2.22 -17.17 -4.84
N LEU A 120 1.39 -17.68 -5.75
CA LEU A 120 0.05 -18.20 -5.43
C LEU A 120 0.05 -19.40 -4.50
N TYR A 121 1.19 -20.08 -4.34
CA TYR A 121 1.32 -21.11 -3.32
C TYR A 121 1.35 -20.46 -1.93
N TRP A 122 2.00 -19.32 -1.75
CA TRP A 122 2.25 -18.72 -0.43
C TRP A 122 1.31 -17.57 -0.08
N TYR A 123 0.70 -16.93 -1.07
CA TYR A 123 -0.08 -15.72 -0.89
C TYR A 123 -1.41 -15.86 -1.61
N ASN A 124 -2.48 -15.43 -0.93
CA ASN A 124 -3.84 -15.49 -1.47
C ASN A 124 -4.29 -14.16 -2.08
N SER A 125 -4.09 -13.06 -1.34
CA SER A 125 -4.61 -11.75 -1.72
C SER A 125 -3.68 -10.61 -1.33
N LEU A 126 -3.71 -9.53 -2.11
CA LEU A 126 -3.04 -8.26 -1.86
C LEU A 126 -4.06 -7.13 -1.93
N VAL A 127 -4.08 -6.28 -0.91
CA VAL A 127 -4.88 -5.06 -0.85
C VAL A 127 -3.96 -3.87 -0.65
N VAL A 128 -4.19 -2.82 -1.43
CA VAL A 128 -3.42 -1.57 -1.35
C VAL A 128 -4.39 -0.41 -1.20
N CYS A 129 -4.15 0.44 -0.21
CA CYS A 129 -5.01 1.59 0.07
C CYS A 129 -4.30 2.92 -0.12
N GLU A 130 -5.06 3.88 -0.62
CA GLU A 130 -4.72 5.30 -0.67
C GLU A 130 -4.85 5.96 0.71
N VAL A 131 -4.32 7.16 0.86
CA VAL A 131 -4.46 7.92 2.10
C VAL A 131 -5.91 8.39 2.31
N ASN A 132 -6.35 8.43 3.56
CA ASN A 132 -7.71 8.83 3.95
C ASN A 132 -7.88 10.36 3.91
N GLU A 133 -7.81 10.94 2.71
CA GLU A 133 -7.92 12.38 2.47
C GLU A 133 -9.10 12.71 1.58
N ARG A 134 -9.56 13.97 1.67
CA ARG A 134 -10.60 14.47 0.77
C ARG A 134 -10.00 14.67 -0.61
N ARG A 135 -10.44 13.87 -1.57
CA ARG A 135 -9.96 13.89 -2.95
C ARG A 135 -11.02 14.44 -3.91
N GLY A 136 -10.62 15.09 -5.00
CA GLY A 136 -11.45 15.48 -6.15
C GLY A 136 -11.75 14.31 -7.10
N GLY A 137 -12.57 14.56 -8.13
CA GLY A 137 -12.92 13.52 -9.13
C GLY A 137 -11.89 13.31 -10.23
N GLY A 138 -10.94 14.25 -10.39
CA GLY A 138 -9.86 14.18 -11.38
C GLY A 138 -8.50 13.76 -10.83
N GLU A 139 -8.47 13.29 -9.57
CA GLU A 139 -7.25 12.83 -8.92
C GLU A 139 -6.89 11.40 -9.32
N CYS A 140 -5.68 10.96 -8.97
CA CYS A 140 -5.22 9.60 -9.27
C CYS A 140 -6.20 8.53 -8.81
N SER A 141 -6.41 7.55 -9.68
CA SER A 141 -7.14 6.31 -9.39
C SER A 141 -6.19 5.12 -9.42
N LEU A 142 -6.12 4.33 -8.35
CA LEU A 142 -5.26 3.13 -8.30
C LEU A 142 -5.57 2.12 -9.41
N GLU A 143 -6.83 2.03 -9.82
CA GLU A 143 -7.26 1.09 -10.87
C GLU A 143 -6.80 1.52 -12.28
N ARG A 144 -6.71 2.82 -12.55
CA ARG A 144 -6.48 3.34 -13.92
C ARG A 144 -5.12 3.99 -14.12
N ASP A 145 -4.62 4.66 -13.09
CA ASP A 145 -3.43 5.50 -13.18
C ASP A 145 -2.18 4.82 -12.59
N VAL A 146 -2.34 3.65 -11.95
CA VAL A 146 -1.26 2.90 -11.30
C VAL A 146 -1.13 1.51 -11.90
N GLN A 147 0.11 1.06 -12.10
CA GLN A 147 0.46 -0.32 -12.43
C GLN A 147 1.06 -1.00 -11.22
N PHE A 148 0.58 -2.21 -10.96
CA PHE A 148 1.15 -3.13 -9.99
C PHE A 148 1.90 -4.24 -10.72
N VAL A 149 3.15 -4.48 -10.33
CA VAL A 149 3.93 -5.66 -10.75
C VAL A 149 4.13 -6.52 -9.52
N VAL A 150 3.61 -7.74 -9.52
CA VAL A 150 3.63 -8.66 -8.37
C VAL A 150 4.44 -9.88 -8.78
N GLY A 151 5.50 -10.20 -8.03
CA GLY A 151 6.37 -11.33 -8.35
C GLY A 151 7.03 -11.25 -9.73
N GLY A 152 7.26 -10.03 -10.23
CA GLY A 152 7.81 -9.78 -11.57
C GLY A 152 6.79 -9.79 -12.72
N ILE A 153 5.50 -10.01 -12.44
CA ILE A 153 4.43 -10.05 -13.45
C ILE A 153 3.46 -8.89 -13.24
N VAL A 154 3.04 -8.23 -14.33
CA VAL A 154 2.05 -7.14 -14.28
C VAL A 154 0.71 -7.71 -13.84
N ALA A 155 0.12 -7.16 -12.77
CA ALA A 155 -1.22 -7.50 -12.33
C ALA A 155 -2.26 -6.85 -13.25
N THR A 156 -3.16 -7.67 -13.78
CA THR A 156 -4.21 -7.24 -14.72
C THR A 156 -5.57 -7.03 -14.07
N ASN A 157 -5.80 -7.67 -12.91
CA ASN A 157 -7.05 -7.53 -12.16
C ASN A 157 -6.79 -6.68 -10.91
N VAL A 158 -7.10 -5.41 -11.04
CA VAL A 158 -7.06 -4.42 -9.97
C VAL A 158 -8.44 -3.81 -9.90
N ARG A 159 -9.08 -3.83 -8.73
CA ARG A 159 -10.45 -3.33 -8.56
C ARG A 159 -10.61 -2.70 -7.20
N TYR A 160 -11.33 -1.58 -7.15
CA TYR A 160 -11.72 -1.03 -5.86
C TYR A 160 -12.64 -1.99 -5.10
N ILE A 161 -12.40 -2.11 -3.80
CA ILE A 161 -13.27 -2.85 -2.90
C ILE A 161 -14.52 -1.98 -2.65
N ASP A 162 -15.69 -2.56 -2.85
CA ASP A 162 -16.99 -1.88 -2.73
C ASP A 162 -17.62 -2.13 -1.35
N GLU A 163 -16.98 -1.60 -0.31
CA GLU A 163 -17.45 -1.75 1.07
C GLU A 163 -17.29 -0.42 1.83
N GLU A 164 -18.15 -0.17 2.82
CA GLU A 164 -18.09 1.07 3.61
C GLU A 164 -16.78 1.20 4.41
N GLY A 165 -16.27 0.08 4.94
CA GLY A 165 -15.06 0.05 5.77
C GLY A 165 -13.76 0.42 5.05
N VAL A 166 -13.78 0.45 3.71
CA VAL A 166 -12.64 0.80 2.84
C VAL A 166 -12.94 2.07 2.03
N SER A 167 -13.90 2.86 2.51
CA SER A 167 -14.33 4.10 1.89
C SER A 167 -14.11 5.28 2.84
N TYR A 168 -13.61 6.39 2.31
CA TYR A 168 -13.46 7.63 3.04
C TYR A 168 -14.33 8.73 2.40
N LEU A 169 -15.27 9.28 3.17
CA LEU A 169 -16.24 10.29 2.68
C LEU A 169 -16.98 9.84 1.41
N GLY A 170 -17.39 8.57 1.37
CA GLY A 170 -18.10 7.96 0.24
C GLY A 170 -17.22 7.61 -0.96
N LYS A 171 -15.90 7.77 -0.87
CA LYS A 171 -14.94 7.37 -1.91
C LYS A 171 -14.21 6.11 -1.53
N LYS A 172 -14.22 5.12 -2.43
CA LYS A 172 -13.42 3.90 -2.31
C LYS A 172 -11.93 4.28 -2.38
N ILE A 173 -11.13 3.76 -1.44
CA ILE A 173 -9.71 4.09 -1.34
C ILE A 173 -8.79 2.87 -1.34
N CYS A 174 -9.35 1.65 -1.26
CA CYS A 174 -8.58 0.41 -1.31
C CYS A 174 -8.91 -0.38 -2.57
N VAL A 175 -7.89 -0.96 -3.19
CA VAL A 175 -8.02 -1.91 -4.30
C VAL A 175 -7.55 -3.29 -3.88
N THR A 176 -8.23 -4.34 -4.34
CA THR A 176 -7.63 -5.68 -4.41
C THR A 176 -6.76 -5.76 -5.66
N VAL A 177 -5.57 -6.31 -5.51
CA VAL A 177 -4.63 -6.64 -6.59
C VAL A 177 -4.50 -8.16 -6.59
N ASP A 178 -4.99 -8.81 -7.64
CA ASP A 178 -4.84 -10.26 -7.76
C ASP A 178 -3.37 -10.63 -7.97
N ILE A 179 -2.94 -11.73 -7.36
CA ILE A 179 -1.60 -12.27 -7.56
C ILE A 179 -1.57 -13.00 -8.91
N PRO A 180 -0.76 -12.54 -9.88
CA PRO A 180 -0.76 -13.11 -11.22
C PRO A 180 -0.29 -14.56 -11.24
N LEU A 181 -0.81 -15.35 -12.20
CA LEU A 181 -0.22 -16.64 -12.54
C LEU A 181 1.26 -16.45 -12.92
N ASN A 182 2.12 -17.34 -12.43
CA ASN A 182 3.58 -17.32 -12.60
C ASN A 182 4.32 -16.19 -11.86
N ALA A 183 3.65 -15.36 -11.06
CA ALA A 183 4.33 -14.47 -10.13
C ALA A 183 5.22 -15.30 -9.19
N LYS A 184 6.45 -14.84 -8.93
CA LYS A 184 7.42 -15.56 -8.11
C LYS A 184 7.69 -14.85 -6.79
N VAL A 185 7.95 -15.64 -5.75
CA VAL A 185 8.53 -15.13 -4.51
C VAL A 185 10.04 -14.94 -4.66
N ALA A 186 10.60 -14.02 -3.87
CA ALA A 186 12.03 -13.86 -3.74
C ALA A 186 12.66 -15.09 -3.03
N PRO A 187 13.99 -15.29 -3.09
CA PRO A 187 14.66 -16.36 -2.35
C PRO A 187 14.43 -16.33 -0.84
N SER A 188 14.09 -15.16 -0.28
CA SER A 188 13.68 -15.00 1.13
C SER A 188 12.27 -15.52 1.43
N GLY A 189 11.52 -15.98 0.41
CA GLY A 189 10.10 -16.29 0.48
C GLY A 189 9.17 -15.09 0.43
N SER A 190 9.71 -13.88 0.45
CA SER A 190 8.94 -12.65 0.42
C SER A 190 8.39 -12.37 -0.99
N LEU A 191 7.21 -11.77 -1.09
CA LEU A 191 6.61 -11.37 -2.37
C LEU A 191 7.10 -9.97 -2.79
N PRO A 192 7.88 -9.83 -3.87
CA PRO A 192 8.24 -8.52 -4.39
C PRO A 192 7.05 -7.88 -5.10
N VAL A 193 6.80 -6.60 -4.80
CA VAL A 193 5.74 -5.79 -5.41
C VAL A 193 6.30 -4.45 -5.85
N GLU A 194 6.06 -4.06 -7.10
CA GLU A 194 6.39 -2.74 -7.62
C GLU A 194 5.11 -1.96 -7.96
N ILE A 195 5.07 -0.69 -7.56
CA ILE A 195 3.93 0.21 -7.76
C ILE A 195 4.40 1.43 -8.56
N SER A 196 3.87 1.62 -9.77
CA SER A 196 4.28 2.71 -10.67
C SER A 196 3.09 3.52 -11.17
N VAL A 197 3.23 4.84 -11.21
CA VAL A 197 2.20 5.72 -11.79
C VAL A 197 2.38 5.78 -13.31
N LEU A 198 1.36 5.39 -14.08
CA LEU A 198 1.41 5.37 -15.54
C LEU A 198 1.00 6.71 -16.17
N SER A 199 0.05 7.38 -15.54
CA SER A 199 -0.64 8.54 -16.08
C SER A 199 0.17 9.82 -15.91
N SER A 200 0.51 10.49 -17.01
CA SER A 200 1.17 11.81 -16.97
C SER A 200 0.22 12.94 -16.56
N LYS A 201 -1.09 12.67 -16.49
CA LYS A 201 -2.10 13.62 -15.99
C LYS A 201 -2.08 13.72 -14.47
N VAL A 202 -1.57 12.70 -13.79
CA VAL A 202 -1.36 12.69 -12.34
C VAL A 202 -0.09 13.47 -12.01
N THR A 203 -0.29 14.59 -11.33
CA THR A 203 0.75 15.50 -10.85
C THR A 203 0.49 15.85 -9.40
N LEU A 204 1.45 16.48 -8.73
CA LEU A 204 1.25 16.99 -7.37
C LEU A 204 0.02 17.91 -7.25
N LYS A 205 -0.22 18.74 -8.28
CA LYS A 205 -1.32 19.72 -8.29
C LYS A 205 -2.67 19.10 -8.62
N THR A 206 -2.68 18.01 -9.39
CA THR A 206 -3.89 17.33 -9.84
C THR A 206 -4.27 16.16 -8.96
N GLY A 207 -3.57 15.97 -7.84
CA GLY A 207 -3.77 14.85 -6.91
C GLY A 207 -2.88 13.67 -7.27
N ALA A 208 -1.68 13.64 -6.70
CA ALA A 208 -0.73 12.55 -6.84
C ALA A 208 -1.35 11.22 -6.35
N CYS A 209 -0.83 10.09 -6.84
CA CYS A 209 -1.19 8.80 -6.28
C CYS A 209 -0.58 8.68 -4.88
N SER A 210 -1.27 8.00 -3.97
CA SER A 210 -0.83 7.85 -2.58
C SER A 210 -0.95 6.38 -2.17
N ILE A 211 0.01 5.87 -1.41
CA ILE A 211 -0.02 4.53 -0.82
C ILE A 211 0.17 4.65 0.68
N SER A 212 -0.82 4.26 1.46
CA SER A 212 -0.85 4.40 2.92
C SER A 212 -0.91 3.06 3.65
N HIS A 213 -1.58 2.06 3.06
CA HIS A 213 -1.69 0.72 3.62
C HIS A 213 -1.39 -0.33 2.56
N VAL A 214 -0.71 -1.38 2.99
CA VAL A 214 -0.51 -2.60 2.23
C VAL A 214 -0.87 -3.77 3.13
N VAL A 215 -1.84 -4.56 2.69
CA VAL A 215 -2.38 -5.72 3.42
C VAL A 215 -2.23 -6.94 2.52
N TRP A 216 -1.77 -8.05 3.06
CA TRP A 216 -1.68 -9.29 2.31
C TRP A 216 -2.10 -10.47 3.17
N GLU A 217 -2.62 -11.49 2.51
CA GLU A 217 -3.02 -12.74 3.14
C GLU A 217 -2.03 -13.85 2.75
N GLU A 218 -1.51 -14.51 3.77
CA GLU A 218 -0.58 -15.64 3.67
C GLU A 218 -1.35 -16.96 3.77
N LEU A 219 -0.90 -17.95 2.99
CA LEU A 219 -1.41 -19.32 3.03
C LEU A 219 -0.49 -20.18 3.91
N GLU A 220 -1.05 -20.77 4.96
CA GLU A 220 -0.33 -21.76 5.76
C GLU A 220 -0.43 -23.13 5.09
N HIS A 221 0.71 -23.71 4.71
CA HIS A 221 0.80 -25.12 4.33
C HIS A 221 1.18 -25.92 5.57
N THR A 222 0.23 -26.67 6.11
CA THR A 222 0.42 -27.67 7.16
C THR A 222 0.97 -28.98 6.61
#